data_AF-A0A6B3EJT6-F1
#
_entry.id   AF-A0A6B3EJT6-F1
#
_cell.length_a   1.000
_cell.length_b   1.000
_cell.length_c   1.000
_cell.angle_alpha   90.00
_cell.angle_beta   90.00
_cell.angle_gamma   90.00
#
_symmetry.space_group_name_H-M   'P 1'
#
loop_
_entity.id
_entity.type
_entity.pdbx_description
1 polymer ?
#
loop_
_entity_poly.entity_id
_entity_poly.type
_entity_poly.pdbx_seq_one_letter_code
_entity_poly.pdbx_strand_id
1 'polypeptide(L)' 'VTVRRDVRALEAEGLLDRRHGGAVLPGGFARETGFPQKTQLASAEKAAIAELAAEFVEPGEAVVIGAGTTTQELARRL' A
#
# COMPACT_ATOMS: atom_id res chain seq x y z
N VAL A 1 -7.77 -1.21 33.47
CA VAL A 1 -6.59 -1.53 32.61
C VAL A 1 -6.91 -1.05 31.22
N THR A 2 -6.03 -0.26 30.57
CA THR A 2 -6.29 0.27 29.22
C THR A 2 -5.09 -0.01 28.35
N VAL A 3 -5.30 -0.22 27.05
CA VAL A 3 -4.23 -0.42 26.05
C VAL A 3 -3.16 0.69 26.14
N ARG A 4 -3.55 1.91 26.53
CA ARG A 4 -2.62 3.03 26.72
C ARG A 4 -1.56 2.79 27.80
N ARG A 5 -1.90 2.07 28.88
CA ARG A 5 -0.95 1.71 29.94
C ARG A 5 0.07 0.71 29.43
N ASP A 6 -0.39 -0.31 28.73
CA ASP A 6 0.47 -1.40 28.23
C ASP A 6 1.40 -0.88 27.12
N VAL A 7 0.89 -0.05 26.21
CA VAL A 7 1.70 0.61 25.17
C VAL A 7 2.77 1.52 25.78
N ARG A 8 2.50 2.19 26.91
CA ARG A 8 3.52 3.00 27.61
C ARG A 8 4.60 2.12 28.26
N ALA A 9 4.24 0.95 28.79
CA ALA A 9 5.21 0.01 29.35
C ALA A 9 6.13 -0.53 28.24
N LEU A 10 5.54 -0.96 27.11
CA LEU A 10 6.29 -1.43 25.94
C LEU A 10 7.19 -0.35 25.33
N GLU A 11 6.75 0.92 25.31
CA GLU A 11 7.59 2.06 24.89
C GLU A 11 8.77 2.27 25.86
N ALA A 12 8.53 2.19 27.17
CA ALA A 12 9.59 2.31 28.18
C ALA A 12 10.62 1.16 28.11
N GLU A 13 10.18 -0.02 27.67
CA GLU A 13 11.04 -1.18 27.40
C GLU A 13 11.74 -1.10 26.02
N GLY A 14 11.44 -0.07 25.22
CA GLY A 14 12.02 0.12 23.89
C GLY A 14 11.54 -0.90 22.86
N LEU A 15 10.38 -1.53 23.08
CA LEU A 15 9.80 -2.56 22.21
C LEU A 15 8.88 -1.97 21.12
N LEU A 16 8.51 -0.69 21.24
CA LEU A 16 7.77 0.08 20.25
C LEU A 16 8.02 1.58 20.41
N ASP A 17 7.73 2.35 19.37
CA ASP A 17 7.61 3.81 19.40
C ASP A 17 6.14 4.20 19.33
N ARG A 18 5.64 5.05 20.25
CA ARG A 18 4.28 5.59 20.10
C ARG A 18 4.21 6.66 19.01
N ARG A 19 3.09 6.68 18.30
CA ARG A 19 2.71 7.73 17.35
C ARG A 19 1.32 8.27 17.69
N HIS A 20 0.96 9.42 17.12
CA HIS A 20 -0.40 9.93 17.27
C HIS A 20 -1.38 8.91 16.65
N GLY A 21 -2.19 8.26 17.48
CA GLY A 21 -3.16 7.25 17.05
C GLY A 21 -2.63 5.80 16.92
N GLY A 22 -1.39 5.49 17.29
CA GLY A 22 -0.88 4.11 17.16
C GLY A 22 0.49 3.86 17.79
N ALA A 23 1.07 2.70 17.47
CA ALA A 23 2.41 2.26 17.88
C ALA A 23 3.10 1.56 16.71
N VAL A 24 4.42 1.70 16.60
CA VAL A 24 5.24 1.07 15.55
C VAL A 24 6.44 0.36 16.16
N LEU A 25 7.02 -0.63 15.47
CA LEU A 25 8.26 -1.25 15.94
C LEU A 25 9.42 -0.25 15.92
N PRO A 26 10.35 -0.33 16.88
CA PRO A 26 11.56 0.49 16.90
C PRO A 26 12.42 0.15 15.68
N GLY A 27 13.02 1.15 15.05
CA GLY A 27 13.77 0.99 13.79
C GLY A 27 13.01 1.42 12.54
N GLY A 28 11.77 1.91 12.71
CA GLY A 28 10.97 2.52 11.65
C GLY A 28 10.17 1.52 10.82
N PHE A 29 9.33 2.05 9.92
CA PHE A 29 8.63 1.23 8.95
C PHE A 29 9.66 0.41 8.17
N ALA A 30 9.34 -0.86 7.87
CA ALA A 30 9.90 -1.48 6.68
C ALA A 30 9.66 -0.47 5.55
N ARG A 31 10.74 0.13 5.02
CA ARG A 31 10.63 1.17 4.00
C ARG A 31 9.65 0.64 2.97
N GLU A 32 8.57 1.39 2.75
CA GLU A 32 7.66 1.03 1.68
C GLU A 32 8.51 0.87 0.43
N THR A 33 8.45 -0.31 -0.20
CA THR A 33 9.35 -0.62 -1.28
C THR A 33 9.19 0.42 -2.37
N GLY A 34 10.29 0.84 -2.98
CA GLY A 34 10.26 1.84 -4.03
C GLY A 34 9.35 1.39 -5.16
N PHE A 35 8.82 2.35 -5.92
CA PHE A 35 7.93 2.08 -7.03
C PHE A 35 8.43 0.95 -7.97
N PRO A 36 9.72 0.89 -8.37
CA PRO A 36 10.22 -0.21 -9.21
C PRO A 36 10.11 -1.59 -8.56
N GLN A 37 10.32 -1.69 -7.24
CA GLN A 37 10.19 -2.93 -6.51
C GLN A 37 8.72 -3.33 -6.37
N LYS A 38 7.83 -2.35 -6.13
CA LYS A 38 6.38 -2.60 -6.16
C LYS A 38 5.93 -3.08 -7.54
N THR A 39 6.51 -2.61 -8.64
CA THR A 39 6.11 -3.03 -9.99
C THR A 39 6.31 -4.53 -10.17
N GLN A 40 7.40 -5.09 -9.63
CA GLN A 40 7.69 -6.52 -9.75
C GLN A 40 6.86 -7.39 -8.81
N LEU A 41 6.47 -6.86 -7.64
CA LEU A 41 5.66 -7.58 -6.67
C LEU A 41 4.27 -7.87 -7.24
N ALA A 42 3.85 -9.14 -7.23
CA ALA A 42 2.54 -9.60 -7.71
C ALA A 42 2.21 -9.10 -9.12
N SER A 43 3.21 -9.08 -10.01
CA SER A 43 3.07 -8.53 -11.36
C SER A 43 2.03 -9.28 -12.19
N ALA A 44 1.89 -10.60 -12.00
CA ALA A 44 0.93 -11.41 -12.74
C ALA A 44 -0.51 -11.09 -12.31
N GLU A 45 -0.73 -10.93 -11.01
CA GLU A 45 -2.02 -10.55 -10.45
C GLU A 45 -2.42 -9.14 -10.86
N LYS A 46 -1.47 -8.20 -10.88
CA LYS A 46 -1.71 -6.84 -11.38
C LYS A 46 -2.08 -6.82 -12.84
N ALA A 47 -1.40 -7.62 -13.67
CA ALA A 47 -1.75 -7.79 -15.07
C ALA A 47 -3.16 -8.36 -15.22
N ALA A 48 -3.50 -9.43 -14.49
CA ALA A 48 -4.83 -10.04 -14.54
C ALA A 48 -5.95 -9.07 -14.12
N ILE A 49 -5.73 -8.29 -13.06
CA ILE A 49 -6.66 -7.23 -12.62
C ILE A 49 -6.82 -6.18 -13.72
N ALA A 50 -5.72 -5.79 -14.37
CA ALA A 50 -5.72 -4.77 -15.40
C ALA A 50 -6.44 -5.21 -16.68
N GLU A 51 -6.27 -6.47 -17.12
CA GLU A 51 -7.03 -7.03 -18.25
C GLU A 51 -8.53 -6.97 -17.97
N LEU A 52 -8.97 -7.50 -16.82
CA LEU A 52 -10.38 -7.50 -16.44
C LEU A 52 -10.93 -6.07 -16.30
N ALA A 53 -10.14 -5.16 -15.73
CA ALA A 53 -10.57 -3.77 -15.57
C ALA A 53 -10.71 -3.03 -16.90
N ALA A 54 -9.90 -3.36 -17.91
CA ALA A 54 -9.96 -2.74 -19.23
C ALA A 54 -11.25 -3.10 -19.99
N GLU A 55 -11.82 -4.28 -19.72
CA GLU A 55 -13.11 -4.70 -20.30
C GLU A 55 -14.30 -3.81 -19.87
N PHE A 56 -14.15 -3.03 -18.78
CA PHE A 56 -15.21 -2.13 -18.31
C PHE A 56 -15.14 -0.71 -18.88
N VAL A 57 -14.12 -0.40 -19.69
CA VAL A 57 -13.96 0.94 -20.28
C VAL A 57 -14.40 0.91 -21.73
N GLU A 58 -15.35 1.76 -22.08
CA GLU A 58 -15.89 1.86 -23.44
C GLU A 58 -15.26 3.02 -24.24
N PRO A 59 -15.16 2.91 -25.57
CA PRO A 59 -14.65 3.99 -26.41
C PRO A 59 -15.42 5.30 -26.22
N GLY A 60 -14.70 6.38 -25.94
CA GLY A 60 -15.27 7.72 -25.74
C GLY A 60 -15.51 8.10 -24.28
N GLU A 61 -15.28 7.18 -23.34
CA GLU A 61 -15.32 7.49 -21.92
C GLU A 61 -14.08 8.27 -21.45
N ALA A 62 -14.28 9.15 -20.47
CA ALA A 62 -13.20 9.85 -19.79
C ALA A 62 -12.94 9.17 -18.44
N VAL A 63 -11.73 8.65 -18.25
CA VAL A 63 -11.36 7.88 -17.05
C VAL A 63 -10.21 8.57 -16.31
N VAL A 64 -10.30 8.61 -14.97
CA VAL A 64 -9.22 9.10 -14.11
C VAL A 64 -8.48 7.92 -13.49
N ILE A 65 -7.16 7.87 -13.69
CA ILE A 65 -6.30 6.80 -13.17
C ILE A 65 -5.47 7.31 -12.00
N GLY A 66 -5.60 6.64 -10.85
CA GLY A 66 -4.83 6.96 -9.64
C GLY A 66 -3.38 6.50 -9.71
N ALA A 67 -2.57 6.95 -8.75
CA ALA A 67 -1.19 6.50 -8.62
C ALA A 67 -1.09 5.07 -8.07
N GLY A 68 -0.20 4.26 -8.64
CA GLY A 68 0.06 2.91 -8.18
C GLY A 68 0.53 1.99 -9.30
N THR A 69 1.24 0.92 -8.93
CA THR A 69 1.75 -0.03 -9.94
C THR A 69 0.65 -0.89 -10.53
N THR A 70 -0.46 -1.07 -9.83
CA THR A 70 -1.63 -1.82 -10.34
C THR A 70 -2.41 -0.98 -11.35
N THR A 71 -2.69 0.28 -11.01
CA THR A 71 -3.38 1.22 -11.92
C THR A 71 -2.51 1.58 -13.13
N GLN A 72 -1.19 1.55 -12.99
CA GLN A 72 -0.26 1.64 -14.12
C GLN A 72 -0.45 0.49 -15.13
N GLU A 73 -0.70 -0.74 -14.67
CA GLU A 73 -0.94 -1.86 -15.58
C GLU A 73 -2.25 -1.70 -16.37
N LEU A 74 -3.28 -1.12 -15.74
CA LEU A 74 -4.52 -0.75 -16.43
C LEU A 74 -4.26 0.35 -17.47
N ALA A 75 -3.54 1.41 -17.09
CA ALA A 75 -3.19 2.50 -18.00
C ALA A 75 -2.39 2.07 -19.24
N ARG A 76 -1.74 0.90 -19.21
CA ARG A 76 -1.00 0.34 -20.36
C ARG A 76 -1.91 -0.41 -21.35
N ARG A 77 -3.15 -0.72 -20.97
CA ARG A 77 -4.10 -1.55 -21.72
C ARG A 77 -5.32 -0.78 -22.24
N LEU A 78 -5.52 0.44 -21.75
CA LEU A 78 -6.47 1.42 -22.26
C LEU A 78 -5.78 2.28 -23.33
#